data_AF-A0A7V9ZLD4-F1
#
_entry.id   AF-A0A7V9ZLD4-F1
#
_cell.length_a   1.000
_cell.length_b   1.000
_cell.length_c   1.000
_cell.angle_alpha   90.00
_cell.angle_beta   90.00
_cell.angle_gamma   90.00
#
_symmetry.space_group_name_H-M   'P 1'
#
loop_
_entity.id
_entity.type
_entity.pdbx_description
1 polymer ?
#
loop_
_entity_poly.entity_id
_entity_poly.type
_entity_poly.pdbx_seq_one_letter_code
_entity_poly.pdbx_strand_id
1 'polypeptide(L)'
;MQILTFLFGAPLVASLLTFILPSLSRTSTKRFAFVLSLLPLVILFYGWYRLPGAEINHPWLSALSINFHLKIDPLSHLFLWLTAIVIPISILATPSRDIHGGKVYYGLILLLQGLLIGFFTARDLALFTIFWESMLLPLYFIISLWGGPKRYHAALKFLIYMIAGSTLMVAAVLGLYFAHASVQGVGSFNF
;
A
#
# COMPACT_ATOMS: atom_id res chain seq x y z
N MET A 1 -14.09 5.54 12.24
CA MET A 1 -14.36 5.59 10.79
C MET A 1 -13.53 6.68 10.10
N GLN A 2 -13.74 7.98 10.37
CA GLN A 2 -13.03 9.08 9.64
C GLN A 2 -11.49 9.01 9.69
N ILE A 3 -10.91 8.66 10.85
CA ILE A 3 -9.44 8.63 11.01
C ILE A 3 -8.79 7.55 10.11
N LEU A 4 -9.43 6.38 9.95
CA LEU A 4 -8.92 5.32 9.07
C LEU A 4 -8.94 5.77 7.60
N THR A 5 -9.97 6.51 7.18
CA THR A 5 -10.04 7.09 5.84
C THR A 5 -8.89 8.07 5.59
N PHE A 6 -8.57 8.92 6.56
CA PHE A 6 -7.42 9.83 6.46
C PHE A 6 -6.09 9.08 6.49
N LEU A 7 -5.94 8.06 7.33
CA LEU A 7 -4.72 7.26 7.42
C LEU A 7 -4.39 6.57 6.09
N PHE A 8 -5.40 5.98 5.45
CA PHE A 8 -5.27 5.35 4.14
C PHE A 8 -5.14 6.37 3.00
N GLY A 9 -5.97 7.42 3.01
CA GLY A 9 -6.06 8.38 1.92
C GLY A 9 -4.89 9.38 1.86
N ALA A 10 -4.34 9.78 3.00
CA ALA A 10 -3.26 10.77 3.06
C ALA A 10 -2.03 10.44 2.19
N PRO A 11 -1.41 9.24 2.28
CA PRO A 11 -0.26 8.90 1.44
C PRO A 11 -0.62 8.78 -0.05
N LEU A 12 -1.85 8.38 -0.39
CA LEU A 12 -2.31 8.30 -1.78
C LEU A 12 -2.47 9.70 -2.38
N VAL A 13 -3.08 10.62 -1.64
CA VAL A 13 -3.18 12.03 -2.05
C VAL A 13 -1.80 12.66 -2.12
N ALA A 14 -0.92 12.40 -1.15
CA ALA A 14 0.46 12.85 -1.15
C ALA A 14 1.25 12.38 -2.38
N SER A 15 1.05 11.12 -2.78
CA SER A 15 1.62 10.57 -4.00
C SER A 15 1.15 11.30 -5.25
N LEU A 16 -0.17 11.47 -5.40
CA LEU A 16 -0.77 12.20 -6.52
C LEU A 16 -0.26 13.64 -6.61
N LEU A 17 -0.21 14.35 -5.48
CA LEU A 17 0.36 15.70 -5.40
C LEU A 17 1.81 15.71 -5.86
N THR A 18 2.61 14.73 -5.44
CA THR A 18 4.02 14.63 -5.82
C THR A 18 4.21 14.39 -7.32
N PHE A 19 3.31 13.63 -7.97
CA PHE A 19 3.34 13.42 -9.42
C PHE A 19 2.97 14.69 -10.21
N ILE A 20 1.98 15.46 -9.74
CA ILE A 20 1.42 16.62 -10.46
C ILE A 20 2.26 17.89 -10.28
N LEU A 21 2.90 18.07 -9.12
CA LEU A 21 3.65 19.28 -8.80
C LEU A 21 4.75 19.59 -9.84
N PRO A 22 5.07 20.86 -10.12
CA PRO A 22 6.12 21.25 -11.06
C PRO A 22 7.51 20.76 -10.61
N SER A 23 8.48 20.67 -11.54
CA SER A 23 9.81 20.11 -11.24
C SER A 23 10.59 21.03 -10.33
N LEU A 24 10.50 20.73 -9.03
CA LEU A 24 11.34 21.33 -8.02
C LEU A 24 12.76 20.77 -8.10
N SER A 25 13.68 21.41 -7.38
CA SER A 25 15.02 20.86 -7.17
C SER A 25 14.94 19.45 -6.56
N ARG A 26 15.97 18.62 -6.80
CA ARG A 26 16.03 17.26 -6.24
C ARG A 26 15.90 17.26 -4.72
N THR A 27 16.55 18.21 -4.05
CA THR A 27 16.51 18.38 -2.60
C THR A 27 15.14 18.84 -2.10
N SER A 28 14.49 19.78 -2.78
CA SER A 28 13.16 20.26 -2.41
C SER A 28 12.12 19.14 -2.55
N THR A 29 12.19 18.35 -3.63
CA THR A 29 11.27 17.22 -3.85
C THR A 29 11.43 16.16 -2.75
N LYS A 30 12.67 15.85 -2.35
CA LYS A 30 12.96 14.95 -1.22
C LYS A 30 12.36 15.45 0.08
N ARG A 31 12.59 16.73 0.42
CA ARG A 31 12.07 17.34 1.67
C ARG A 31 10.55 17.32 1.69
N PHE A 32 9.93 17.65 0.56
CA PHE A 32 8.48 17.62 0.42
C PHE A 32 7.92 16.21 0.64
N ALA A 33 8.47 15.20 -0.05
CA ALA A 33 8.06 13.82 0.11
C ALA A 33 8.29 13.29 1.53
N PHE A 34 9.40 13.67 2.16
CA PHE A 34 9.68 13.32 3.55
C PHE A 34 8.61 13.86 4.49
N VAL A 35 8.27 15.15 4.40
CA VAL A 35 7.22 15.77 5.22
C VAL A 35 5.88 15.07 5.00
N LEU A 36 5.52 14.78 3.76
CA LEU A 36 4.28 14.07 3.45
C LEU A 36 4.26 12.62 3.98
N SER A 37 5.41 11.94 3.95
CA SER A 37 5.52 10.56 4.46
C SER A 37 5.33 10.45 5.98
N LEU A 38 5.46 11.56 6.72
CA LEU A 38 5.19 11.63 8.16
C LEU A 38 3.71 11.74 8.49
N LEU A 39 2.83 12.03 7.51
CA LEU A 39 1.40 12.19 7.76
C LEU A 39 0.79 10.94 8.41
N PRO A 40 1.00 9.70 7.90
CA PRO A 40 0.52 8.50 8.58
C PRO A 40 1.04 8.37 10.01
N LEU A 41 2.32 8.72 10.26
CA LEU A 41 2.91 8.65 11.59
C LEU A 41 2.22 9.61 12.57
N VAL A 42 1.96 10.85 12.14
CA VAL A 42 1.25 11.86 12.95
C VAL A 42 -0.20 11.41 13.22
N ILE A 43 -0.88 10.86 12.21
CA ILE A 43 -2.25 10.35 12.35
C ILE A 43 -2.28 9.16 13.33
N LEU A 44 -1.31 8.26 13.26
CA LEU A 44 -1.20 7.13 14.18
C LEU A 44 -0.94 7.60 15.63
N PHE A 45 -0.05 8.58 15.84
CA PHE A 45 0.20 9.16 17.16
C PHE A 45 -1.05 9.82 17.74
N TYR A 46 -1.70 10.68 16.98
CA TYR A 46 -2.92 11.37 17.43
C TYR A 46 -4.08 10.40 17.67
N GLY A 47 -4.18 9.38 16.83
CA GLY A 47 -5.24 8.37 16.87
C GLY A 47 -4.96 7.18 17.77
N TRP A 48 -3.86 7.13 18.53
CA TRP A 48 -3.36 5.93 19.23
C TRP A 48 -4.47 5.15 19.96
N TYR A 49 -5.30 5.82 20.75
CA TYR A 49 -6.38 5.19 21.52
C TYR A 49 -7.68 4.96 20.72
N ARG A 50 -7.86 5.63 19.59
CA ARG A 50 -9.10 5.62 18.79
C ARG A 50 -9.03 4.77 17.52
N LEU A 51 -7.83 4.34 17.15
CA LEU A 51 -7.54 3.53 15.96
C LEU A 51 -7.77 2.03 16.15
N PRO A 52 -7.48 1.41 17.31
CA PRO A 52 -7.79 0.00 17.52
C PRO A 52 -9.28 -0.27 17.32
N GLY A 53 -9.62 -1.22 16.44
CA GLY A 53 -11.02 -1.52 16.11
C GLY A 53 -11.69 -0.53 15.16
N ALA A 54 -10.98 0.47 14.63
CA ALA A 54 -11.52 1.32 13.57
C ALA A 54 -11.79 0.49 12.32
N GLU A 55 -13.00 0.63 11.79
CA GLU A 55 -13.50 -0.14 10.65
C GLU A 55 -14.14 0.79 9.61
N ILE A 56 -13.95 0.44 8.34
CA ILE A 56 -14.68 0.95 7.18
C ILE A 56 -15.18 -0.30 6.46
N ASN A 57 -16.48 -0.43 6.28
CA ASN A 57 -17.07 -1.57 5.62
C ASN A 57 -18.21 -1.10 4.72
N HIS A 58 -17.96 -1.09 3.42
CA HIS A 58 -18.94 -0.70 2.41
C HIS A 58 -19.00 -1.75 1.31
N PRO A 59 -20.20 -2.12 0.83
CA PRO A 59 -20.33 -2.98 -0.35
C PRO A 59 -19.62 -2.35 -1.54
N TRP A 60 -18.74 -3.10 -2.22
CA TRP A 60 -18.05 -2.61 -3.41
C TRP A 60 -18.56 -3.29 -4.66
N LEU A 61 -18.57 -4.63 -4.68
CA LEU A 61 -19.14 -5.43 -5.75
C LEU A 61 -20.08 -6.49 -5.16
N SER A 62 -21.34 -6.10 -4.96
CA SER A 62 -22.35 -6.93 -4.30
C SER A 62 -22.64 -8.25 -5.02
N ALA A 63 -22.47 -8.30 -6.34
CA ALA A 63 -22.67 -9.53 -7.13
C ALA A 63 -21.71 -10.67 -6.76
N LEU A 64 -20.52 -10.33 -6.24
CA LEU A 64 -19.49 -11.28 -5.79
C LEU A 64 -19.28 -11.23 -4.27
N SER A 65 -20.17 -10.56 -3.53
CA SER A 65 -20.02 -10.33 -2.09
C SER A 65 -18.68 -9.68 -1.69
N ILE A 66 -18.08 -8.87 -2.58
CA ILE A 66 -16.82 -8.18 -2.30
C ILE A 66 -17.13 -6.85 -1.61
N ASN A 67 -16.51 -6.64 -0.46
CA ASN A 67 -16.66 -5.42 0.33
C ASN A 67 -15.36 -4.63 0.35
N PHE A 68 -15.47 -3.30 0.33
CA PHE A 68 -14.38 -2.43 0.73
C PHE A 68 -14.30 -2.43 2.26
N HIS A 69 -13.75 -3.52 2.79
CA HIS A 69 -13.65 -3.78 4.22
C HIS A 69 -12.21 -3.55 4.70
N LEU A 70 -11.99 -2.43 5.38
CA LEU A 70 -10.74 -2.09 6.05
C LEU A 70 -10.97 -2.07 7.56
N LYS A 71 -10.12 -2.76 8.32
CA LYS A 71 -10.18 -2.80 9.79
C LYS A 71 -8.80 -2.88 10.40
N ILE A 72 -8.60 -2.12 11.47
CA ILE A 72 -7.38 -2.19 12.28
C ILE A 72 -7.56 -3.23 13.40
N ASP A 73 -6.90 -4.38 13.27
CA ASP A 73 -6.68 -5.30 14.38
C ASP A 73 -5.32 -5.02 15.07
N PRO A 74 -4.99 -5.70 16.18
CA PRO A 74 -3.72 -5.47 16.88
C PRO A 74 -2.46 -5.70 16.03
N LEU A 75 -2.52 -6.65 15.08
CA LEU A 75 -1.39 -6.98 14.22
C LEU A 75 -1.21 -5.95 13.10
N SER A 76 -2.29 -5.55 12.45
CA SER A 76 -2.33 -4.42 11.51
C SER A 76 -1.78 -3.17 12.18
N HIS A 77 -2.21 -2.88 13.42
CA HIS A 77 -1.75 -1.70 14.15
C HIS A 77 -0.22 -1.67 14.25
N LEU A 78 0.42 -2.80 14.57
CA LEU A 78 1.89 -2.93 14.60
C LEU A 78 2.52 -2.64 13.23
N PHE A 79 1.99 -3.24 12.16
CA PHE A 79 2.54 -3.04 10.81
C PHE A 79 2.31 -1.62 10.26
N LEU A 80 1.25 -0.95 10.68
CA LEU A 80 1.01 0.45 10.35
C LEU A 80 2.09 1.36 10.96
N TRP A 81 2.46 1.14 12.23
CA TRP A 81 3.58 1.85 12.85
C TRP A 81 4.90 1.59 12.13
N LEU A 82 5.18 0.32 11.83
CA LEU A 82 6.39 -0.04 11.11
C LEU A 82 6.45 0.68 9.76
N THR A 83 5.36 0.65 8.99
CA THR A 83 5.27 1.32 7.69
C THR A 83 5.45 2.83 7.81
N ALA A 84 4.81 3.45 8.79
CA ALA A 84 4.88 4.89 9.03
C ALA A 84 6.27 5.38 9.48
N ILE A 85 7.13 4.48 10.00
CA ILE A 85 8.51 4.78 10.40
C ILE A 85 9.48 4.46 9.27
N VAL A 86 9.36 3.29 8.64
CA VAL A 86 10.31 2.80 7.63
C VAL A 86 10.29 3.66 6.37
N ILE A 87 9.11 4.13 5.93
CA ILE A 87 9.02 4.93 4.70
C ILE A 87 9.77 6.26 4.82
N PRO A 88 9.55 7.12 5.84
CA PRO A 88 10.35 8.33 6.01
C PRO A 88 11.86 8.06 6.13
N ILE A 89 12.26 7.00 6.83
CA ILE A 89 13.67 6.61 6.96
C ILE A 89 14.25 6.24 5.58
N SER A 90 13.52 5.49 4.76
CA SER A 90 13.98 5.12 3.42
C SER A 90 14.18 6.37 2.53
N ILE A 91 13.30 7.35 2.62
CA ILE A 91 13.45 8.64 1.92
C ILE A 91 14.71 9.37 2.40
N LEU A 92 14.95 9.41 3.72
CA LEU A 92 16.14 10.07 4.29
C LEU A 92 17.44 9.38 3.87
N ALA A 93 17.46 8.05 3.86
CA ALA A 93 18.61 7.24 3.48
C ALA A 93 19.03 7.42 2.01
N THR A 94 18.08 7.71 1.12
CA THR A 94 18.37 7.89 -0.32
C THR A 94 19.04 9.24 -0.61
N PRO A 95 20.25 9.29 -1.17
CA PRO A 95 20.89 10.56 -1.55
C PRO A 95 20.17 11.24 -2.73
N SER A 96 19.81 12.52 -2.58
CA SER A 96 19.05 13.26 -3.61
C SER A 96 19.80 13.37 -4.96
N ARG A 97 21.14 13.26 -4.93
CA ARG A 97 21.98 13.35 -6.12
C ARG A 97 21.84 12.15 -7.06
N ASP A 98 21.48 10.98 -6.53
CA ASP A 98 21.40 9.73 -7.30
C ASP A 98 20.02 9.53 -7.94
N ILE A 99 19.03 10.36 -7.55
CA ILE A 99 17.66 10.26 -8.03
C ILE A 99 17.42 11.21 -9.20
N HIS A 100 17.38 10.63 -10.40
CA HIS A 100 16.86 11.28 -11.60
C HIS A 100 15.33 11.24 -11.60
N GLY A 101 14.65 12.33 -11.98
CA GLY A 101 13.17 12.35 -12.02
C GLY A 101 12.53 12.19 -10.63
N GLY A 102 13.02 12.91 -9.62
CA GLY A 102 12.63 12.72 -8.21
C GLY A 102 11.13 12.71 -7.92
N LYS A 103 10.30 13.41 -8.70
CA LYS A 103 8.84 13.35 -8.55
C LYS A 103 8.29 11.94 -8.72
N VAL A 104 8.75 11.23 -9.74
CA VAL A 104 8.28 9.89 -10.03
C VAL A 104 8.75 8.94 -8.94
N TYR A 105 10.04 9.01 -8.57
CA TYR A 105 10.61 8.19 -7.50
C TYR A 105 9.87 8.37 -6.17
N TYR A 106 9.79 9.61 -5.68
CA TYR A 106 9.16 9.88 -4.39
C TYR A 106 7.64 9.72 -4.41
N GLY A 107 6.99 10.01 -5.55
CA GLY A 107 5.58 9.73 -5.74
C GLY A 107 5.26 8.23 -5.66
N LEU A 108 6.12 7.37 -6.25
CA LEU A 108 6.00 5.92 -6.14
C LEU A 108 6.24 5.41 -4.71
N ILE A 109 7.18 6.00 -3.96
CA ILE A 109 7.39 5.65 -2.54
C ILE A 109 6.14 5.99 -1.70
N LEU A 110 5.56 7.17 -1.91
CA LEU A 110 4.34 7.58 -1.19
C LEU A 110 3.13 6.73 -1.62
N LEU A 111 3.05 6.35 -2.90
CA LEU A 111 2.03 5.42 -3.40
C LEU A 111 2.15 4.07 -2.70
N LEU A 112 3.36 3.54 -2.62
CA LEU A 112 3.67 2.31 -1.91
C LEU A 112 3.27 2.40 -0.43
N GLN A 113 3.53 3.53 0.25
CA GLN A 113 3.11 3.73 1.63
C GLN A 113 1.59 3.59 1.80
N GLY A 114 0.79 4.18 0.91
CA GLY A 114 -0.67 4.07 0.95
C GLY A 114 -1.17 2.67 0.64
N LEU A 115 -0.57 2.00 -0.34
CA LEU A 115 -0.91 0.61 -0.68
C LEU A 115 -0.57 -0.36 0.45
N LEU A 116 0.56 -0.17 1.14
CA LEU A 116 0.91 -0.97 2.33
C LEU A 116 -0.09 -0.77 3.48
N ILE A 117 -0.55 0.46 3.72
CA ILE A 117 -1.59 0.73 4.72
C ILE A 117 -2.89 0.02 4.34
N GLY A 118 -3.30 0.09 3.07
CA GLY A 118 -4.48 -0.63 2.56
C GLY A 118 -4.33 -2.14 2.72
N PHE A 119 -3.18 -2.68 2.33
CA PHE A 119 -2.85 -4.10 2.45
C PHE A 119 -2.97 -4.61 3.89
N PHE A 120 -2.33 -3.94 4.84
CA PHE A 120 -2.36 -4.37 6.25
C PHE A 120 -3.72 -4.19 6.91
N THR A 121 -4.60 -3.34 6.38
CA THR A 121 -5.94 -3.10 6.95
C THR A 121 -7.05 -3.87 6.25
N ALA A 122 -6.80 -4.51 5.11
CA ALA A 122 -7.81 -5.25 4.37
C ALA A 122 -8.37 -6.45 5.17
N ARG A 123 -9.70 -6.57 5.20
CA ARG A 123 -10.49 -7.69 5.79
C ARG A 123 -11.42 -8.36 4.78
N ASP A 124 -11.11 -8.17 3.51
CA ASP A 124 -11.75 -8.86 2.41
C ASP A 124 -10.61 -9.46 1.57
N LEU A 125 -10.65 -10.78 1.32
CA LEU A 125 -9.58 -11.50 0.64
C LEU A 125 -9.37 -11.00 -0.80
N ALA A 126 -10.43 -10.57 -1.48
CA ALA A 126 -10.31 -9.98 -2.81
C ALA A 126 -9.62 -8.61 -2.72
N LEU A 127 -10.02 -7.77 -1.76
CA LEU A 127 -9.38 -6.48 -1.53
C LEU A 127 -7.90 -6.62 -1.12
N PHE A 128 -7.60 -7.57 -0.24
CA PHE A 128 -6.24 -7.92 0.18
C PHE A 128 -5.37 -8.30 -1.03
N THR A 129 -5.91 -9.15 -1.92
CA THR A 129 -5.24 -9.57 -3.15
C THR A 129 -5.00 -8.39 -4.09
N ILE A 130 -5.97 -7.49 -4.23
CA ILE A 130 -5.84 -6.30 -5.07
C ILE A 130 -4.75 -5.37 -4.54
N PHE A 131 -4.69 -5.12 -3.23
CA PHE A 131 -3.61 -4.33 -2.64
C PHE A 131 -2.24 -4.99 -2.81
N TRP A 132 -2.18 -6.32 -2.63
CA TRP A 132 -0.97 -7.10 -2.84
C TRP A 132 -0.42 -6.93 -4.26
N GLU A 133 -1.26 -7.09 -5.28
CA GLU A 133 -0.85 -6.90 -6.69
C GLU A 133 -0.49 -5.44 -6.97
N SER A 134 -1.29 -4.51 -6.45
CA SER A 134 -1.09 -3.08 -6.70
C SER A 134 0.25 -2.58 -6.17
N MET A 135 0.73 -3.07 -5.02
CA MET A 135 2.02 -2.65 -4.46
C MET A 135 3.23 -3.18 -5.24
N LEU A 136 3.08 -4.25 -6.03
CA LEU A 136 4.16 -4.76 -6.88
C LEU A 136 4.53 -3.76 -7.97
N LEU A 137 3.56 -2.99 -8.47
CA LEU A 137 3.77 -2.04 -9.56
C LEU A 137 4.74 -0.90 -9.16
N PRO A 138 4.53 -0.17 -8.04
CA PRO A 138 5.52 0.81 -7.58
C PRO A 138 6.89 0.19 -7.29
N LEU A 139 6.94 -0.99 -6.67
CA LEU A 139 8.20 -1.69 -6.38
C LEU A 139 8.96 -2.02 -7.67
N TYR A 140 8.28 -2.54 -8.69
CA TYR A 140 8.87 -2.83 -9.98
C TYR A 140 9.51 -1.59 -10.62
N PHE A 141 8.81 -0.45 -10.61
CA PHE A 141 9.34 0.79 -11.18
C PHE A 141 10.52 1.34 -10.36
N ILE A 142 10.42 1.30 -9.02
CA ILE A 142 11.52 1.73 -8.15
C ILE A 142 12.78 0.92 -8.44
N ILE A 143 12.66 -0.41 -8.53
CA ILE A 143 13.79 -1.30 -8.79
C ILE A 143 14.31 -1.10 -10.22
N SER A 144 13.45 -1.10 -11.23
CA SER A 144 13.88 -1.06 -12.64
C SER A 144 14.54 0.27 -13.05
N LEU A 145 14.12 1.39 -12.46
CA LEU A 145 14.60 2.72 -12.84
C LEU A 145 15.72 3.25 -11.91
N TRP A 146 15.69 2.94 -10.61
CA TRP A 146 16.66 3.47 -9.63
C TRP A 146 17.45 2.37 -8.89
N GLY A 147 17.24 1.10 -9.23
CA GLY A 147 18.05 -0.01 -8.69
C GLY A 147 19.51 0.01 -9.18
N GLY A 148 20.32 -0.87 -8.58
CA GLY A 148 21.73 -1.02 -8.86
C GLY A 148 22.07 -1.72 -10.20
N PRO A 149 23.28 -2.31 -10.32
CA PRO A 149 23.68 -3.03 -11.52
C PRO A 149 22.69 -4.15 -11.89
N LYS A 150 22.40 -4.31 -13.18
CA LYS A 150 21.41 -5.28 -13.70
C LYS A 150 19.97 -5.06 -13.16
N ARG A 151 19.61 -3.83 -12.78
CA ARG A 151 18.29 -3.43 -12.27
C ARG A 151 17.08 -3.95 -13.05
N TYR A 152 17.13 -3.93 -14.38
CA TYR A 152 16.02 -4.41 -15.21
C TYR A 152 15.78 -5.91 -15.03
N HIS A 153 16.86 -6.70 -15.02
CA HIS A 153 16.79 -8.14 -14.76
C HIS A 153 16.31 -8.45 -13.34
N ALA A 154 16.79 -7.68 -12.35
CA ALA A 154 16.36 -7.82 -10.97
C ALA A 154 14.88 -7.49 -10.79
N ALA A 155 14.39 -6.41 -11.41
CA ALA A 155 12.98 -6.00 -11.36
C ALA A 155 12.07 -7.04 -12.02
N LEU A 156 12.44 -7.55 -13.19
CA LEU A 156 11.67 -8.61 -13.86
C LEU A 156 11.64 -9.90 -13.05
N LYS A 157 12.77 -10.32 -12.49
CA LYS A 157 12.80 -11.49 -11.60
C LYS A 157 11.89 -11.27 -10.40
N PHE A 158 12.05 -10.15 -9.69
CA PHE A 158 11.18 -9.79 -8.56
C PHE A 158 9.70 -9.90 -8.95
N LEU A 159 9.31 -9.29 -10.08
CA LEU A 159 7.93 -9.30 -10.54
C LEU A 159 7.44 -10.71 -10.86
N ILE A 160 8.22 -11.51 -11.60
CA ILE A 160 7.85 -12.88 -11.97
C ILE A 160 7.69 -13.77 -10.73
N TYR A 161 8.62 -13.72 -9.78
CA TYR A 161 8.54 -14.51 -8.56
C TYR A 161 7.31 -14.11 -7.73
N MET A 162 7.01 -12.81 -7.63
CA MET A 162 5.87 -12.32 -6.87
C MET A 162 4.53 -12.66 -7.55
N ILE A 163 4.42 -12.48 -8.88
CA ILE A 163 3.20 -12.81 -9.64
C ILE A 163 2.95 -14.33 -9.64
N ALA A 164 4.00 -15.15 -9.76
CA ALA A 164 3.85 -16.60 -9.70
C ALA A 164 3.26 -17.04 -8.35
N GLY A 165 3.78 -16.49 -7.24
CA GLY A 165 3.26 -16.75 -5.91
C GLY A 165 1.84 -16.23 -5.72
N SER A 166 1.56 -15.01 -6.17
CA SER A 166 0.24 -14.40 -6.01
C SER A 166 -0.84 -15.05 -6.89
N THR A 167 -0.48 -15.64 -8.03
CA THR A 167 -1.42 -16.43 -8.85
C THR A 167 -1.95 -17.64 -8.07
N LEU A 168 -1.09 -18.33 -7.31
CA LEU A 168 -1.52 -19.42 -6.43
C LEU A 168 -2.40 -18.90 -5.29
N MET A 169 -2.07 -17.72 -4.74
CA MET A 169 -2.89 -17.06 -3.73
C MET A 169 -4.29 -16.71 -4.26
N VAL A 170 -4.40 -16.17 -5.48
CA VAL A 170 -5.69 -15.88 -6.14
C VAL A 170 -6.50 -17.17 -6.30
N ALA A 171 -5.87 -18.26 -6.77
CA ALA A 171 -6.54 -19.54 -6.90
C ALA A 171 -7.05 -20.08 -5.56
N ALA A 172 -6.26 -19.93 -4.48
CA ALA A 172 -6.67 -20.34 -3.14
C ALA A 172 -7.82 -19.47 -2.59
N VAL A 173 -7.78 -18.15 -2.79
CA VAL A 173 -8.84 -17.21 -2.39
C VAL A 173 -10.15 -17.54 -3.10
N LEU A 174 -10.11 -17.83 -4.41
CA LEU A 174 -11.28 -18.30 -5.16
C LEU A 174 -11.76 -19.66 -4.65
N GLY A 175 -10.85 -20.59 -4.36
CA GLY A 175 -11.17 -21.88 -3.76
C GLY A 175 -11.92 -21.73 -2.43
N LEU A 176 -11.47 -20.84 -1.55
CA LEU A 176 -12.14 -20.53 -0.29
C LEU A 176 -13.52 -19.91 -0.51
N TYR A 177 -13.67 -19.01 -1.48
CA TYR A 177 -14.96 -18.43 -1.83
C TYR A 177 -15.98 -19.52 -2.24
N PHE A 178 -15.59 -20.45 -3.11
CA PHE A 178 -16.48 -21.54 -3.53
C PHE A 178 -16.73 -22.56 -2.42
N ALA A 179 -15.73 -22.85 -1.58
CA ALA A 179 -15.90 -23.72 -0.43
C ALA A 179 -16.82 -23.10 0.64
N HIS A 180 -16.76 -21.79 0.85
CA HIS A 180 -17.71 -21.08 1.71
C HIS A 180 -19.12 -21.12 1.10
N ALA A 181 -19.24 -20.87 -0.21
CA ALA A 181 -20.52 -20.92 -0.92
C ALA A 181 -21.20 -22.29 -0.87
N SER A 182 -20.43 -23.39 -0.90
CA SER A 182 -21.01 -24.74 -0.82
C SER A 182 -21.59 -25.07 0.56
N VAL A 183 -21.08 -24.44 1.62
CA VAL A 183 -21.57 -24.64 3.00
C VAL A 183 -22.70 -23.67 3.36
N GLN A 184 -22.57 -22.40 2.98
CA GLN A 184 -23.46 -21.30 3.41
C GLN A 184 -24.47 -20.89 2.33
N GLY A 185 -24.40 -21.46 1.13
CA GLY A 185 -25.24 -21.10 -0.02
C GLY A 185 -24.85 -19.80 -0.74
N VAL A 186 -23.98 -18.97 -0.12
CA VAL A 186 -23.47 -17.72 -0.68
C VAL A 186 -21.96 -17.62 -0.41
N GLY A 187 -21.17 -17.28 -1.44
CA GLY A 187 -19.74 -17.03 -1.29
C GLY A 187 -19.47 -15.66 -0.66
N SER A 188 -18.43 -15.57 0.15
CA SER A 188 -17.98 -14.33 0.79
C SER A 188 -16.46 -14.29 0.85
N PHE A 189 -15.88 -13.10 0.67
CA PHE A 189 -14.44 -12.87 0.84
C PHE A 189 -14.09 -12.25 2.20
N ASN A 190 -15.09 -11.95 3.03
CA ASN A 190 -14.90 -11.28 4.31
C ASN A 190 -14.33 -12.25 5.38
N PHE A 191 -13.36 -11.79 6.16
CA PHE A 191 -12.67 -12.57 7.21
C PHE A 191 -12.33 -11.75 8.46
#